data_AF-A0AAJ5C875-F1
#
_entry.id   AF-A0AAJ5C875-F1
#
_cell.length_a   1.000
_cell.length_b   1.000
_cell.length_c   1.000
_cell.angle_alpha   90.00
_cell.angle_beta   90.00
_cell.angle_gamma   90.00
#
_symmetry.space_group_name_H-M   'P 1'
#
loop_
_entity.id
_entity.type
_entity.pdbx_description
1 polymer ?
#
loop_
_entity_poly.entity_id
_entity_poly.type
_entity_poly.pdbx_seq_one_letter_code
_entity_poly.pdbx_strand_id
1 'polypeptide(L)'
;MDDLASTLATSSLHEAAVIHLKPSQRAKIISTAETFVKNAFVNHDPSHDWHHVNRVRLLSLALTRSPELASLPIDLLAVELGALFHDLTDAKYNPSSTTPSSVLSTFWSSITPPTLVTDTQKALVEKIVANVSWSKDVRRRATNPDHLSVSDVELAKWLDSCSEFWCVSDADRLDSIGSIGIFRCAAFSTNVNRPLYVPPNNPAMDPVPPAEQGEGYNGSAVAHFYEKLLKIKGERLYTEQARQEAERRQGVMQNFLQELDLEWLVASEGAQLALMDAEAVNADEDEEEREDCTPTEQPGDIRLEYTRSLQ
;
A
#
# COMPACT_ATOMS: atom_id res chain seq x y z
N MET A 1 -22.42 -29.31 -60.43
CA MET A 1 -22.54 -28.14 -59.55
C MET A 1 -23.04 -28.63 -58.20
N ASP A 2 -22.37 -29.65 -57.63
CA ASP A 2 -22.86 -30.44 -56.48
C ASP A 2 -21.70 -31.12 -55.72
N ASP A 3 -20.53 -30.48 -55.65
CA ASP A 3 -19.38 -31.10 -54.96
C ASP A 3 -18.47 -30.08 -54.24
N LEU A 4 -19.07 -28.96 -53.80
CA LEU A 4 -18.38 -27.96 -52.97
C LEU A 4 -19.07 -27.73 -51.62
N ALA A 5 -20.27 -28.28 -51.42
CA ALA A 5 -21.06 -28.11 -50.19
C ALA A 5 -20.80 -29.22 -49.14
N SER A 6 -20.18 -30.35 -49.53
CA SER A 6 -19.93 -31.48 -48.64
C SER A 6 -18.68 -31.29 -47.77
N THR A 7 -17.70 -30.51 -48.24
CA THR A 7 -16.39 -30.34 -47.59
C THR A 7 -16.37 -29.25 -46.51
N LEU A 8 -17.47 -28.52 -46.30
CA LEU A 8 -17.61 -27.49 -45.28
C LEU A 8 -18.34 -27.97 -44.01
N ALA A 9 -18.76 -29.23 -43.97
CA ALA A 9 -19.54 -29.79 -42.84
C ALA A 9 -18.69 -30.57 -41.81
N THR A 10 -17.36 -30.40 -41.80
CA THR A 10 -16.47 -31.10 -40.84
C THR A 10 -15.51 -30.19 -40.06
N SER A 11 -15.73 -28.87 -40.04
CA SER A 11 -14.90 -27.94 -39.23
C SER A 11 -15.63 -27.29 -38.05
N SER A 12 -16.64 -27.95 -37.46
CA SER A 12 -17.36 -27.41 -36.30
C SER A 12 -17.69 -28.49 -35.28
N LEU A 13 -16.65 -29.11 -34.70
CA LEU A 13 -16.76 -29.92 -33.49
C LEU A 13 -15.46 -29.84 -32.70
N HIS A 14 -15.13 -28.64 -32.19
CA HIS A 14 -14.25 -28.47 -31.02
C HIS A 14 -14.62 -27.18 -30.30
N GLU A 15 -15.91 -26.97 -30.08
CA GLU A 15 -16.35 -26.13 -28.98
C GLU A 15 -16.02 -26.94 -27.71
N ALA A 16 -14.87 -26.66 -27.10
CA ALA A 16 -14.44 -27.31 -25.88
C ALA A 16 -15.58 -27.18 -24.87
N ALA A 17 -16.20 -28.32 -24.51
CA ALA A 17 -17.35 -28.34 -23.63
C ALA A 17 -17.03 -27.54 -22.37
N VAL A 18 -17.75 -26.43 -22.16
CA VAL A 18 -17.62 -25.61 -20.96
C VAL A 18 -17.95 -26.51 -19.78
N ILE A 19 -16.93 -26.87 -18.99
CA ILE A 19 -17.11 -27.71 -17.81
C ILE A 19 -17.82 -26.84 -16.77
N HIS A 20 -19.14 -26.95 -16.70
CA HIS A 20 -19.91 -26.35 -15.62
C HIS A 20 -19.66 -27.10 -14.32
N LEU A 21 -18.79 -26.53 -13.47
CA LEU A 21 -18.52 -27.04 -12.13
C LEU A 21 -19.81 -27.06 -11.30
N LYS A 22 -20.09 -28.20 -10.66
CA LYS A 22 -21.15 -28.26 -9.65
C LYS A 22 -20.78 -27.35 -8.46
N PRO A 23 -21.76 -26.74 -7.77
CA PRO A 23 -21.49 -25.90 -6.60
C PRO A 23 -20.62 -26.59 -5.54
N SER A 24 -20.82 -27.89 -5.30
CA SER A 24 -20.02 -28.68 -4.36
C SER A 24 -18.57 -28.88 -4.80
N GLN A 25 -18.31 -29.01 -6.10
CA GLN A 25 -16.95 -29.13 -6.64
C GLN A 25 -16.21 -27.79 -6.50
N ARG A 26 -16.86 -26.69 -6.88
CA ARG A 26 -16.34 -25.34 -6.69
C ARG A 26 -16.01 -25.06 -5.22
N ALA A 27 -16.95 -25.34 -4.31
CA ALA A 27 -16.75 -25.16 -2.88
C ALA A 27 -15.56 -25.97 -2.35
N LYS A 28 -15.37 -27.19 -2.85
CA LYS A 28 -14.22 -28.03 -2.46
C LYS A 28 -12.89 -27.48 -2.98
N ILE A 29 -12.81 -27.03 -4.24
CA ILE A 29 -11.61 -26.41 -4.80
C ILE A 29 -11.21 -25.18 -3.98
N ILE A 30 -12.19 -24.32 -3.69
CA ILE A 30 -11.96 -23.11 -2.89
C ILE A 30 -11.52 -23.47 -1.47
N SER A 31 -12.19 -24.40 -0.78
CA SER A 31 -11.79 -24.84 0.56
C SER A 31 -10.36 -25.40 0.62
N THR A 32 -9.95 -26.16 -0.41
CA THR A 32 -8.56 -26.62 -0.55
C THR A 32 -7.61 -25.44 -0.74
N ALA A 33 -7.96 -24.46 -1.59
CA ALA A 33 -7.16 -23.26 -1.82
C ALA A 33 -6.99 -22.41 -0.55
N GLU A 34 -8.07 -22.20 0.21
CA GLU A 34 -8.01 -21.50 1.50
C GLU A 34 -7.05 -22.20 2.47
N THR A 35 -7.12 -23.54 2.56
CA THR A 35 -6.24 -24.32 3.44
C THR A 35 -4.78 -24.19 3.01
N PHE A 36 -4.53 -24.28 1.70
CA PHE A 36 -3.20 -24.10 1.11
C PHE A 36 -2.60 -22.73 1.46
N VAL A 37 -3.39 -21.66 1.30
CA VAL A 37 -2.95 -20.29 1.59
C VAL A 37 -2.77 -20.06 3.10
N LYS A 38 -3.71 -20.51 3.94
CA LYS A 38 -3.58 -20.39 5.41
C LYS A 38 -2.28 -21.00 5.92
N ASN A 39 -1.89 -22.16 5.38
CA ASN A 39 -0.65 -22.82 5.74
C ASN A 39 0.58 -22.02 5.28
N ALA A 40 0.55 -21.44 4.08
CA ALA A 40 1.65 -20.61 3.58
C ALA A 40 1.82 -19.31 4.36
N PHE A 41 0.72 -18.74 4.90
CA PHE A 41 0.69 -17.43 5.55
C PHE A 41 0.79 -17.50 7.09
N VAL A 42 1.03 -18.69 7.67
CA VAL A 42 0.97 -18.90 9.13
C VAL A 42 1.93 -18.00 9.92
N ASN A 43 3.07 -17.62 9.33
CA ASN A 43 4.10 -16.79 9.94
C ASN A 43 4.17 -15.38 9.35
N HIS A 44 3.19 -14.98 8.54
CA HIS A 44 3.15 -13.64 7.99
C HIS A 44 2.77 -12.62 9.07
N ASP A 45 3.30 -11.41 8.94
CA ASP A 45 2.90 -10.31 9.81
C ASP A 45 1.46 -9.86 9.49
N PRO A 46 0.80 -9.13 10.41
CA PRO A 46 -0.61 -8.73 10.25
C PRO A 46 -0.90 -7.84 9.03
N SER A 47 0.13 -7.28 8.38
CA SER A 47 -0.06 -6.51 7.16
C SER A 47 -0.22 -7.38 5.91
N HIS A 48 0.14 -8.66 5.94
CA HIS A 48 0.05 -9.59 4.80
C HIS A 48 -0.41 -10.99 5.24
N ASP A 49 -1.40 -11.04 6.14
CA ASP A 49 -1.91 -12.30 6.72
C ASP A 49 -3.08 -12.92 5.91
N TRP A 50 -3.61 -14.05 6.40
CA TRP A 50 -4.80 -14.68 5.84
C TRP A 50 -6.01 -13.74 5.78
N HIS A 51 -6.17 -12.83 6.76
CA HIS A 51 -7.32 -11.93 6.82
C HIS A 51 -7.27 -10.91 5.68
N HIS A 52 -6.10 -10.39 5.34
CA HIS A 52 -5.89 -9.61 4.13
C HIS A 52 -6.32 -10.38 2.88
N VAL A 53 -5.78 -11.58 2.65
CA VAL A 53 -6.09 -12.37 1.45
C VAL A 53 -7.59 -12.65 1.34
N ASN A 54 -8.25 -12.98 2.45
CA ASN A 54 -9.69 -13.23 2.45
C ASN A 54 -10.51 -11.96 2.16
N ARG A 55 -10.11 -10.78 2.67
CA ARG A 55 -10.78 -9.52 2.32
C ARG A 55 -10.63 -9.19 0.85
N VAL A 56 -9.44 -9.38 0.27
CA VAL A 56 -9.21 -9.21 -1.17
C VAL A 56 -10.13 -10.14 -1.96
N ARG A 57 -10.18 -11.43 -1.63
CA ARG A 57 -11.09 -12.38 -2.27
C ARG A 57 -12.56 -11.94 -2.23
N LEU A 58 -13.06 -11.57 -1.06
CA LEU A 58 -14.45 -11.13 -0.90
C LEU A 58 -14.74 -9.86 -1.70
N LEU A 59 -13.79 -8.93 -1.71
CA LEU A 59 -13.91 -7.70 -2.47
C LEU A 59 -13.82 -7.94 -3.98
N SER A 60 -12.94 -8.83 -4.46
CA SER A 60 -12.87 -9.23 -5.86
C SER A 60 -14.21 -9.80 -6.34
N LEU A 61 -14.83 -10.67 -5.55
CA LEU A 61 -16.17 -11.18 -5.85
C LEU A 61 -17.22 -10.08 -5.89
N ALA A 62 -17.18 -9.12 -4.94
CA ALA A 62 -18.11 -8.01 -4.94
C ALA A 62 -17.97 -7.14 -6.20
N LEU A 63 -16.74 -6.86 -6.64
CA LEU A 63 -16.43 -6.03 -7.81
C LEU A 63 -16.89 -6.65 -9.14
N THR A 64 -17.11 -7.96 -9.21
CA THR A 64 -17.73 -8.61 -10.38
C THR A 64 -19.13 -8.07 -10.69
N ARG A 65 -19.76 -7.37 -9.73
CA ARG A 65 -21.07 -6.73 -9.88
C ARG A 65 -20.98 -5.31 -10.45
N SER A 66 -19.80 -4.86 -10.88
CA SER A 66 -19.62 -3.53 -11.48
C SER A 66 -20.45 -3.39 -12.76
N PRO A 67 -21.10 -2.24 -13.00
CA PRO A 67 -22.04 -2.07 -14.12
C PRO A 67 -21.44 -2.41 -15.50
N GLU A 68 -20.19 -2.02 -15.75
CA GLU A 68 -19.45 -2.28 -16.97
C GLU A 68 -19.09 -3.76 -17.19
N LEU A 69 -19.20 -4.57 -16.13
CA LEU A 69 -18.95 -6.02 -16.18
C LEU A 69 -20.24 -6.84 -16.28
N ALA A 70 -21.41 -6.21 -16.15
CA ALA A 70 -22.70 -6.91 -16.03
C ALA A 70 -23.05 -7.79 -17.24
N SER A 71 -22.51 -7.49 -18.42
CA SER A 71 -22.72 -8.24 -19.66
C SER A 71 -21.55 -9.13 -20.07
N LEU A 72 -20.44 -9.13 -19.31
CA LEU A 72 -19.26 -9.92 -19.63
C LEU A 72 -19.30 -11.28 -18.93
N PRO A 73 -18.90 -12.37 -19.61
CA PRO A 73 -18.70 -13.64 -18.93
C PRO A 73 -17.47 -13.52 -18.02
N ILE A 74 -17.67 -13.68 -16.71
CA ILE A 74 -16.59 -13.65 -15.70
C ILE A 74 -16.45 -15.03 -15.08
N ASP A 75 -15.24 -15.57 -15.12
CA ASP A 75 -14.92 -16.80 -14.40
C ASP A 75 -14.71 -16.53 -12.91
N LEU A 76 -15.79 -16.69 -12.13
CA LEU A 76 -15.75 -16.49 -10.68
C LEU A 76 -14.79 -17.44 -9.95
N LEU A 77 -14.46 -18.61 -10.51
CA LEU A 77 -13.46 -19.48 -9.92
C LEU A 77 -12.06 -18.88 -10.10
N ALA A 78 -11.75 -18.39 -11.30
CA ALA A 78 -10.47 -17.75 -11.59
C ALA A 78 -10.29 -16.45 -10.77
N VAL A 79 -11.36 -15.66 -10.57
CA VAL A 79 -11.34 -14.49 -9.67
C VAL A 79 -10.95 -14.88 -8.25
N GLU A 80 -11.63 -15.85 -7.65
CA GLU A 80 -11.33 -16.25 -6.27
C GLU A 80 -9.95 -16.88 -6.12
N LEU A 81 -9.54 -17.76 -7.05
CA LEU A 81 -8.21 -18.38 -7.00
C LEU A 81 -7.11 -17.34 -7.23
N GLY A 82 -7.30 -16.42 -8.17
CA GLY A 82 -6.39 -15.30 -8.41
C GLY A 82 -6.21 -14.44 -7.15
N ALA A 83 -7.31 -14.10 -6.48
CA ALA A 83 -7.28 -13.37 -5.21
C ALA A 83 -6.65 -14.17 -4.05
N LEU A 84 -6.95 -15.46 -3.92
CA LEU A 84 -6.35 -16.31 -2.88
C LEU A 84 -4.83 -16.45 -3.05
N PHE A 85 -4.34 -16.42 -4.29
CA PHE A 85 -2.94 -16.71 -4.60
C PHE A 85 -2.08 -15.47 -4.87
N HIS A 86 -2.66 -14.27 -4.92
CA HIS A 86 -1.98 -13.06 -5.40
C HIS A 86 -0.65 -12.76 -4.66
N ASP A 87 -0.63 -12.97 -3.33
CA ASP A 87 0.53 -12.67 -2.47
C ASP A 87 1.48 -13.87 -2.26
N LEU A 88 1.18 -15.06 -2.80
CA LEU A 88 2.06 -16.24 -2.68
C LEU A 88 3.42 -16.09 -3.39
N THR A 89 3.53 -15.10 -4.28
CA THR A 89 4.74 -14.84 -5.07
C THR A 89 5.44 -13.53 -4.70
N ASP A 90 5.07 -12.91 -3.56
CA ASP A 90 5.76 -11.69 -3.12
C ASP A 90 7.21 -12.00 -2.70
N ALA A 91 8.14 -11.36 -3.40
CA ALA A 91 9.58 -11.52 -3.19
C ALA A 91 10.02 -11.11 -1.77
N LYS A 92 9.22 -10.33 -1.03
CA LYS A 92 9.49 -9.99 0.38
C LYS A 92 9.50 -11.22 1.29
N TYR A 93 8.71 -12.24 0.97
CA TYR A 93 8.54 -13.44 1.79
C TYR A 93 9.09 -14.71 1.11
N ASN A 94 9.30 -14.67 -0.21
CA ASN A 94 9.95 -15.75 -0.95
C ASN A 94 11.17 -15.22 -1.75
N PRO A 95 12.39 -15.36 -1.20
CA PRO A 95 13.60 -14.81 -1.83
C PRO A 95 14.08 -15.63 -3.04
N SER A 96 13.53 -16.84 -3.26
CA SER A 96 13.82 -17.62 -4.47
C SER A 96 12.92 -17.14 -5.61
N SER A 97 13.47 -16.94 -6.81
CA SER A 97 12.73 -16.52 -8.01
C SER A 97 11.71 -17.60 -8.43
N THR A 98 10.58 -17.66 -7.74
CA THR A 98 9.51 -18.60 -8.02
C THR A 98 8.48 -17.98 -8.96
N THR A 99 8.19 -18.67 -10.06
CA THR A 99 7.09 -18.30 -10.94
C THR A 99 5.76 -18.71 -10.31
N PRO A 100 4.63 -18.07 -10.65
CA PRO A 100 3.32 -18.51 -10.19
C PRO A 100 3.08 -20.01 -10.47
N SER A 101 3.48 -20.49 -11.65
CA SER A 101 3.37 -21.90 -12.02
C SER A 101 4.14 -22.83 -11.08
N SER A 102 5.37 -22.46 -10.68
CA SER A 102 6.14 -23.29 -9.75
C SER A 102 5.48 -23.36 -8.38
N VAL A 103 5.00 -22.22 -7.86
CA VAL A 103 4.34 -22.16 -6.53
C VAL A 103 3.01 -22.91 -6.52
N LEU A 104 2.21 -22.77 -7.57
CA LEU A 104 0.87 -23.33 -7.63
C LEU A 104 0.83 -24.79 -8.12
N SER A 105 1.93 -25.33 -8.65
CA SER A 105 2.03 -26.71 -9.13
C SER A 105 1.55 -27.76 -8.11
N THR A 106 1.91 -27.58 -6.83
CA THR A 106 1.50 -28.48 -5.74
C THR A 106 0.01 -28.39 -5.48
N PHE A 107 -0.56 -27.19 -5.51
CA PHE A 107 -2.00 -26.99 -5.38
C PHE A 107 -2.76 -27.63 -6.54
N TRP A 108 -2.34 -27.38 -7.79
CA TRP A 108 -3.00 -27.95 -8.97
C TRP A 108 -2.98 -29.48 -8.96
N SER A 109 -1.89 -30.09 -8.50
CA SER A 109 -1.76 -31.55 -8.38
C SER A 109 -2.65 -32.14 -7.28
N SER A 110 -3.08 -31.34 -6.29
CA SER A 110 -3.96 -31.78 -5.21
C SER A 110 -5.44 -31.88 -5.62
N ILE A 111 -5.83 -31.23 -6.72
CA ILE A 111 -7.22 -31.21 -7.18
C ILE A 111 -7.58 -32.52 -7.88
N THR A 112 -8.67 -33.16 -7.43
CA THR A 112 -9.15 -34.44 -7.97
C THR A 112 -10.62 -34.38 -8.39
N PRO A 113 -10.98 -34.76 -9.64
CA PRO A 113 -10.04 -35.07 -10.73
C PRO A 113 -9.27 -33.82 -11.21
N PRO A 114 -8.06 -33.98 -11.79
CA PRO A 114 -7.24 -32.84 -12.27
C PRO A 114 -7.92 -31.98 -13.33
N THR A 115 -8.94 -32.51 -14.00
CA THR A 115 -9.75 -31.84 -15.02
C THR A 115 -10.80 -30.88 -14.47
N LEU A 116 -10.98 -30.81 -13.13
CA LEU A 116 -11.93 -29.87 -12.52
C LEU A 116 -11.55 -28.40 -12.74
N VAL A 117 -10.26 -28.11 -12.85
CA VAL A 117 -9.75 -26.79 -13.22
C VAL A 117 -9.05 -26.96 -14.56
N THR A 118 -9.55 -26.27 -15.59
CA THR A 118 -8.99 -26.39 -16.94
C THR A 118 -7.62 -25.72 -17.02
N ASP A 119 -6.80 -26.12 -17.99
CA ASP A 119 -5.48 -25.51 -18.17
C ASP A 119 -5.58 -24.02 -18.57
N THR A 120 -6.65 -23.63 -19.27
CA THR A 120 -6.97 -22.22 -19.52
C THR A 120 -7.25 -21.46 -18.23
N GLN A 121 -8.00 -22.03 -17.29
CA GLN A 121 -8.24 -21.42 -15.97
C GLN A 121 -6.96 -21.32 -15.14
N LYS A 122 -6.12 -22.36 -15.13
CA LYS A 122 -4.82 -22.33 -14.43
C LYS A 122 -3.93 -21.22 -15.00
N ALA A 123 -3.80 -21.15 -16.32
CA ALA A 123 -3.02 -20.12 -17.00
C ALA A 123 -3.55 -18.70 -16.73
N LEU A 124 -4.88 -18.52 -16.69
CA LEU A 124 -5.51 -17.26 -16.33
C LEU A 124 -5.16 -16.85 -14.89
N VAL A 125 -5.32 -17.76 -13.92
CA VAL A 125 -4.99 -17.52 -12.51
C VAL A 125 -3.52 -17.16 -12.35
N GLU A 126 -2.61 -17.94 -12.95
CA GLU A 126 -1.17 -17.68 -12.89
C GLU A 126 -0.79 -16.33 -13.50
N LYS A 127 -1.44 -15.94 -14.62
CA LYS A 127 -1.22 -14.64 -15.26
C LYS A 127 -1.75 -13.48 -14.42
N ILE A 128 -2.86 -13.66 -13.69
CA ILE A 128 -3.37 -12.68 -12.72
C ILE A 128 -2.34 -12.48 -11.60
N VAL A 129 -1.92 -13.58 -10.93
CA VAL A 129 -0.92 -13.54 -9.84
C VAL A 129 0.38 -12.91 -10.32
N ALA A 130 0.80 -13.22 -11.55
CA ALA A 130 2.00 -12.64 -12.15
C ALA A 130 1.93 -11.11 -12.32
N ASN A 131 0.77 -10.47 -12.32
CA ASN A 131 0.63 -9.07 -12.76
C ASN A 131 -0.15 -8.15 -11.82
N VAL A 132 -0.74 -8.66 -10.74
CA VAL A 132 -1.64 -7.92 -9.82
C VAL A 132 -0.96 -6.81 -9.01
N SER A 133 0.29 -7.02 -8.58
CA SER A 133 0.97 -6.15 -7.61
C SER A 133 1.18 -4.71 -8.09
N TRP A 134 1.08 -3.74 -7.18
CA TRP A 134 1.34 -2.31 -7.44
C TRP A 134 2.70 -2.04 -8.09
N SER A 135 3.78 -2.65 -7.61
CA SER A 135 5.13 -2.40 -8.11
C SER A 135 5.30 -2.79 -9.59
N LYS A 136 4.57 -3.82 -10.04
CA LYS A 136 4.55 -4.21 -11.47
C LYS A 136 3.79 -3.20 -12.32
N ASP A 137 2.67 -2.66 -11.82
CA ASP A 137 1.92 -1.59 -12.49
C ASP A 137 2.76 -0.31 -12.62
N VAL A 138 3.42 0.12 -11.55
CA VAL A 138 4.28 1.31 -11.57
C VAL A 138 5.42 1.17 -12.57
N ARG A 139 6.15 0.04 -12.56
CA ARG A 139 7.24 -0.20 -13.52
C ARG A 139 6.78 -0.16 -14.96
N ARG A 140 5.64 -0.81 -15.25
CA ARG A 140 5.05 -0.83 -16.60
C ARG A 140 4.66 0.56 -17.07
N ARG A 141 3.98 1.35 -16.23
CA ARG A 141 3.56 2.72 -16.58
C ARG A 141 4.72 3.70 -16.71
N ALA A 142 5.87 3.41 -16.10
CA ALA A 142 7.09 4.21 -16.22
C ALA A 142 7.91 3.85 -17.48
N THR A 143 7.58 2.78 -18.19
CA THR A 143 8.30 2.38 -19.40
C THR A 143 7.98 3.34 -20.55
N ASN A 144 9.02 3.82 -21.24
CA ASN A 144 8.85 4.70 -22.40
C ASN A 144 8.06 3.96 -23.50
N PRO A 145 6.96 4.52 -24.02
CA PRO A 145 6.21 3.95 -25.13
C PRO A 145 7.06 3.54 -26.34
N ASP A 146 8.15 4.26 -26.63
CA ASP A 146 9.04 3.97 -27.75
C ASP A 146 9.88 2.69 -27.57
N HIS A 147 9.97 2.18 -26.33
CA HIS A 147 10.78 1.01 -25.96
C HIS A 147 9.95 -0.23 -25.65
N LEU A 148 8.64 -0.23 -25.96
CA LEU A 148 7.77 -1.36 -25.69
C LEU A 148 8.09 -2.53 -26.64
N SER A 149 8.35 -3.70 -26.05
CA SER A 149 8.44 -4.95 -26.80
C SER A 149 7.06 -5.41 -27.28
N VAL A 150 7.03 -6.36 -28.23
CA VAL A 150 5.77 -7.00 -28.66
C VAL A 150 5.03 -7.62 -27.47
N SER A 151 5.76 -8.28 -26.57
CA SER A 151 5.18 -8.86 -25.35
C SER A 151 4.60 -7.81 -24.40
N ASP A 152 5.17 -6.61 -24.32
CA ASP A 152 4.63 -5.54 -23.49
C ASP A 152 3.29 -5.04 -24.04
N VAL A 153 3.19 -4.90 -25.37
CA VAL A 153 1.96 -4.49 -26.06
C VAL A 153 0.87 -5.55 -25.91
N GLU A 154 1.21 -6.84 -26.06
CA GLU A 154 0.27 -7.95 -25.86
C GLU A 154 -0.19 -8.05 -24.40
N LEU A 155 0.71 -7.82 -23.45
CA LEU A 155 0.38 -7.78 -22.05
C LEU A 155 -0.56 -6.61 -21.74
N ALA A 156 -0.29 -5.40 -22.25
CA ALA A 156 -1.16 -4.24 -22.08
C ALA A 156 -2.58 -4.52 -22.60
N LYS A 157 -2.70 -5.08 -23.81
CA LYS A 157 -4.01 -5.48 -24.38
C LYS A 157 -4.75 -6.47 -23.48
N TRP A 158 -4.04 -7.44 -22.90
CA TRP A 158 -4.66 -8.39 -21.97
C TRP A 158 -5.09 -7.72 -20.67
N LEU A 159 -4.25 -6.84 -20.11
CA LEU A 159 -4.57 -6.07 -18.91
C LEU A 159 -5.77 -5.16 -19.12
N ASP A 160 -6.00 -4.65 -20.34
CA ASP A 160 -7.13 -3.78 -20.69
C ASP A 160 -8.37 -4.55 -21.17
N SER A 161 -8.38 -5.89 -21.10
CA SER A 161 -9.52 -6.72 -21.51
C SER A 161 -9.91 -7.81 -20.51
N CYS A 162 -9.05 -8.12 -19.54
CA CYS A 162 -9.27 -9.20 -18.59
C CYS A 162 -10.06 -8.73 -17.36
N SER A 163 -11.35 -9.03 -17.33
CA SER A 163 -12.27 -8.64 -16.25
C SER A 163 -11.93 -9.30 -14.90
N GLU A 164 -11.46 -10.54 -14.92
CA GLU A 164 -11.03 -11.25 -13.71
C GLU A 164 -9.81 -10.57 -13.09
N PHE A 165 -8.85 -10.15 -13.93
CA PHE A 165 -7.69 -9.40 -13.48
C PHE A 165 -8.09 -8.05 -12.89
N TRP A 166 -9.02 -7.32 -13.51
CA TRP A 166 -9.54 -6.05 -12.98
C TRP A 166 -10.08 -6.20 -11.57
N CYS A 167 -10.94 -7.20 -11.35
CA CYS A 167 -11.56 -7.45 -10.04
C CYS A 167 -10.52 -7.78 -8.96
N VAL A 168 -9.50 -8.59 -9.29
CA VAL A 168 -8.45 -8.98 -8.33
C VAL A 168 -7.50 -7.80 -8.06
N SER A 169 -7.10 -7.08 -9.10
CA SER A 169 -6.18 -5.94 -8.98
C SER A 169 -6.79 -4.77 -8.22
N ASP A 170 -8.05 -4.44 -8.50
CA ASP A 170 -8.76 -3.40 -7.77
C ASP A 170 -8.98 -3.79 -6.30
N ALA A 171 -9.37 -5.03 -6.03
CA ALA A 171 -9.59 -5.49 -4.66
C ALA A 171 -8.33 -5.44 -3.78
N ASP A 172 -7.18 -5.89 -4.31
CA ASP A 172 -5.89 -5.81 -3.60
C ASP A 172 -5.51 -4.36 -3.29
N ARG A 173 -5.67 -3.48 -4.28
CA ARG A 173 -5.44 -2.04 -4.14
C ARG A 173 -6.37 -1.40 -3.12
N LEU A 174 -7.65 -1.74 -3.13
CA LEU A 174 -8.64 -1.22 -2.19
C LEU A 174 -8.34 -1.67 -0.75
N ASP A 175 -7.91 -2.91 -0.54
CA ASP A 175 -7.55 -3.40 0.81
C ASP A 175 -6.29 -2.74 1.38
N SER A 176 -5.51 -2.05 0.54
CA SER A 176 -4.37 -1.24 0.95
C SER A 176 -4.75 0.18 1.41
N ILE A 177 -6.02 0.60 1.25
CA ILE A 177 -6.49 1.97 1.58
C ILE A 177 -7.64 2.00 2.59
N GLY A 178 -7.97 3.20 3.08
CA GLY A 178 -8.97 3.41 4.13
C GLY A 178 -8.49 2.95 5.51
N SER A 179 -9.42 2.68 6.43
CA SER A 179 -9.12 2.31 7.82
C SER A 179 -8.21 1.08 7.93
N ILE A 180 -8.48 0.05 7.13
CA ILE A 180 -7.62 -1.15 7.08
C ILE A 180 -6.24 -0.80 6.53
N GLY A 181 -6.18 0.02 5.48
CA GLY A 181 -4.92 0.49 4.91
C GLY A 181 -4.03 1.20 5.93
N ILE A 182 -4.61 2.04 6.81
CA ILE A 182 -3.89 2.71 7.90
C ILE A 182 -3.26 1.68 8.85
N PHE A 183 -4.03 0.71 9.34
CA PHE A 183 -3.51 -0.34 10.22
C PHE A 183 -2.43 -1.19 9.55
N ARG A 184 -2.63 -1.59 8.29
CA ARG A 184 -1.65 -2.38 7.55
C ARG A 184 -0.36 -1.62 7.31
N CYS A 185 -0.44 -0.32 7.00
CA CYS A 185 0.73 0.53 6.84
C CYS A 185 1.54 0.62 8.14
N ALA A 186 0.87 0.81 9.29
CA ALA A 186 1.52 0.81 10.58
C ALA A 186 2.14 -0.55 10.92
N ALA A 187 1.40 -1.65 10.75
CA ALA A 187 1.87 -3.01 11.05
C ALA A 187 3.10 -3.39 10.23
N PHE A 188 3.09 -3.13 8.92
CA PHE A 188 4.26 -3.38 8.06
C PHE A 188 5.45 -2.52 8.51
N SER A 189 5.21 -1.24 8.79
CA SER A 189 6.25 -0.31 9.23
C SER A 189 6.90 -0.77 10.53
N THR A 190 6.11 -1.25 11.50
CA THR A 190 6.64 -1.85 12.74
C THR A 190 7.46 -3.10 12.46
N ASN A 191 7.00 -3.99 11.59
CA ASN A 191 7.71 -5.22 11.24
C ASN A 191 9.10 -4.96 10.62
N VAL A 192 9.23 -3.89 9.82
CA VAL A 192 10.50 -3.48 9.19
C VAL A 192 11.24 -2.38 9.96
N ASN A 193 10.81 -2.06 11.18
CA ASN A 193 11.37 -1.02 12.04
C ASN A 193 11.48 0.36 11.36
N ARG A 194 10.47 0.74 10.59
CA ARG A 194 10.33 2.03 9.92
C ARG A 194 9.66 3.05 10.86
N PRO A 195 10.16 4.29 10.96
CA PRO A 195 9.47 5.36 11.69
C PRO A 195 8.02 5.55 11.20
N LEU A 196 7.06 5.71 12.10
CA LEU A 196 5.66 5.89 11.70
C LEU A 196 5.42 7.30 11.14
N TYR A 197 5.94 8.31 11.80
CA TYR A 197 5.82 9.72 11.41
C TYR A 197 7.17 10.41 11.55
N VAL A 198 7.51 11.22 10.55
CA VAL A 198 8.63 12.15 10.58
C VAL A 198 8.06 13.49 10.09
N PRO A 199 8.19 14.58 10.86
CA PRO A 199 7.61 15.87 10.50
C PRO A 199 8.11 16.41 9.14
N PRO A 200 7.27 17.16 8.39
CA PRO A 200 7.71 17.89 7.20
C PRO A 200 8.64 19.05 7.57
N ASN A 201 9.69 19.30 6.76
CA ASN A 201 10.80 20.22 7.05
C ASN A 201 11.48 19.90 8.39
N ASN A 202 12.69 19.32 8.34
CA ASN A 202 13.30 18.69 9.52
C ASN A 202 14.56 19.40 10.11
N PRO A 203 14.52 20.67 10.55
CA PRO A 203 15.71 21.37 11.03
C PRO A 203 15.77 21.31 12.58
N ALA A 204 16.29 20.32 13.28
CA ALA A 204 17.38 19.38 13.00
C ALA A 204 17.07 17.96 13.57
N MET A 205 15.82 17.49 13.41
CA MET A 205 15.21 16.31 14.08
C MET A 205 15.34 14.99 13.27
N ASP A 206 16.56 14.53 12.96
CA ASP A 206 16.84 13.38 12.08
C ASP A 206 16.83 12.00 12.77
N PRO A 207 15.93 11.07 12.37
CA PRO A 207 16.32 9.66 12.32
C PRO A 207 15.66 8.88 11.14
N VAL A 208 16.08 8.93 9.87
CA VAL A 208 17.30 9.49 9.26
C VAL A 208 17.00 10.04 7.85
N PRO A 209 16.89 11.35 7.69
CA PRO A 209 17.12 12.12 6.45
C PRO A 209 18.62 12.54 6.27
N PRO A 210 19.14 13.10 5.14
CA PRO A 210 18.47 13.61 3.94
C PRO A 210 19.00 13.09 2.56
N ALA A 211 18.24 13.36 1.48
CA ALA A 211 18.78 13.69 0.16
C ALA A 211 17.88 14.77 -0.48
N GLU A 212 18.14 16.06 -0.22
CA GLU A 212 17.46 17.24 -0.82
C GLU A 212 15.90 17.22 -0.93
N GLN A 213 15.25 16.98 0.21
CA GLN A 213 14.15 17.76 0.84
C GLN A 213 13.12 18.58 0.01
N GLY A 214 12.66 18.10 -1.15
CA GLY A 214 11.64 18.78 -1.98
C GLY A 214 10.38 17.96 -2.36
N GLU A 215 10.35 16.64 -2.15
CA GLU A 215 9.28 15.78 -2.72
C GLU A 215 8.57 14.85 -1.70
N GLY A 216 8.62 15.17 -0.40
CA GLY A 216 7.83 14.45 0.62
C GLY A 216 8.31 13.02 0.96
N TYR A 217 9.49 12.61 0.51
CA TYR A 217 10.10 11.33 0.86
C TYR A 217 11.00 11.46 2.10
N ASN A 218 10.55 10.97 3.26
CA ASN A 218 11.34 10.92 4.50
C ASN A 218 11.44 9.50 5.09
N GLY A 219 11.03 8.49 4.32
CA GLY A 219 11.14 7.07 4.69
C GLY A 219 10.16 6.61 5.77
N SER A 220 9.25 7.46 6.26
CA SER A 220 8.27 7.10 7.30
C SER A 220 7.07 6.31 6.77
N ALA A 221 6.25 5.76 7.67
CA ALA A 221 4.96 5.17 7.31
C ALA A 221 4.05 6.22 6.65
N VAL A 222 4.01 7.45 7.19
CA VAL A 222 3.23 8.55 6.62
C VAL A 222 3.73 8.97 5.23
N ALA A 223 5.03 8.97 4.96
CA ALA A 223 5.54 9.18 3.59
C ALA A 223 4.97 8.14 2.61
N HIS A 224 4.78 6.89 3.05
CA HIS A 224 4.17 5.85 2.22
C HIS A 224 2.72 6.18 1.79
N PHE A 225 1.99 6.97 2.59
CA PHE A 225 0.66 7.45 2.19
C PHE A 225 0.77 8.28 0.90
N TYR A 226 1.69 9.24 0.85
CA TYR A 226 1.87 10.10 -0.32
C TYR A 226 2.58 9.38 -1.48
N GLU A 227 3.53 8.52 -1.19
CA GLU A 227 4.26 7.75 -2.21
C GLU A 227 3.36 6.79 -2.99
N LYS A 228 2.40 6.16 -2.29
CA LYS A 228 1.58 5.08 -2.83
C LYS A 228 0.10 5.21 -2.47
N LEU A 229 -0.27 5.20 -1.18
CA LEU A 229 -1.65 4.90 -0.78
C LEU A 229 -2.66 5.94 -1.31
N LEU A 230 -2.31 7.23 -1.26
CA LEU A 230 -3.12 8.33 -1.78
C LEU A 230 -3.18 8.39 -3.31
N LYS A 231 -2.32 7.63 -4.01
CA LYS A 231 -2.35 7.48 -5.46
C LYS A 231 -3.31 6.39 -5.92
N ILE A 232 -3.82 5.53 -5.02
CA ILE A 232 -4.78 4.46 -5.34
C ILE A 232 -6.18 5.08 -5.49
N LYS A 233 -6.43 5.68 -6.65
CA LYS A 233 -7.69 6.30 -7.08
C LYS A 233 -7.73 6.50 -8.60
N GLY A 234 -8.90 6.83 -9.15
CA GLY A 234 -9.05 7.20 -10.56
C GLY A 234 -8.52 6.15 -11.54
N GLU A 235 -7.60 6.55 -12.42
CA GLU A 235 -6.99 5.69 -13.47
C GLU A 235 -6.09 4.56 -12.95
N ARG A 236 -5.84 4.52 -11.63
CA ARG A 236 -5.19 3.38 -10.96
C ARG A 236 -6.16 2.24 -10.66
N LEU A 237 -7.44 2.39 -10.98
CA LEU A 237 -8.48 1.38 -10.77
C LEU A 237 -9.27 1.15 -12.06
N TYR A 238 -9.62 -0.11 -12.29
CA TYR A 238 -10.26 -0.56 -13.53
C TYR A 238 -11.77 -0.39 -13.49
N THR A 239 -12.38 -0.75 -12.36
CA THR A 239 -13.83 -0.79 -12.20
C THR A 239 -14.39 0.47 -11.57
N GLU A 240 -15.59 0.85 -11.97
CA GLU A 240 -16.30 2.03 -11.46
C GLU A 240 -16.65 1.87 -9.98
N GLN A 241 -17.08 0.67 -9.56
CA GLN A 241 -17.31 0.40 -8.14
C GLN A 241 -16.04 0.55 -7.31
N ALA A 242 -14.88 0.12 -7.85
CA ALA A 242 -13.63 0.30 -7.15
C ALA A 242 -13.23 1.78 -7.05
N ARG A 243 -13.45 2.59 -8.10
CA ARG A 243 -13.18 4.03 -8.04
C ARG A 243 -14.02 4.73 -6.97
N GLN A 244 -15.30 4.40 -6.89
CA GLN A 244 -16.21 4.95 -5.88
C GLN A 244 -15.81 4.54 -4.47
N GLU A 245 -15.52 3.26 -4.25
CA GLU A 245 -15.09 2.77 -2.95
C GLU A 245 -13.70 3.32 -2.57
N ALA A 246 -12.82 3.53 -3.54
CA ALA A 246 -11.54 4.17 -3.30
C ALA A 246 -11.72 5.62 -2.87
N GLU A 247 -12.55 6.42 -3.52
CA GLU A 247 -12.81 7.81 -3.13
C GLU A 247 -13.27 7.91 -1.67
N ARG A 248 -14.21 7.04 -1.28
CA ARG A 248 -14.69 6.96 0.10
C ARG A 248 -13.56 6.60 1.08
N ARG A 249 -12.70 5.63 0.74
CA ARG A 249 -11.55 5.20 1.57
C ARG A 249 -10.44 6.25 1.61
N GLN A 250 -10.23 6.98 0.53
CA GLN A 250 -9.29 8.10 0.45
C GLN A 250 -9.70 9.22 1.42
N GLY A 251 -11.00 9.52 1.52
CA GLY A 251 -11.51 10.49 2.52
C GLY A 251 -11.14 10.12 3.96
N VAL A 252 -11.22 8.84 4.33
CA VAL A 252 -10.78 8.37 5.66
C VAL A 252 -9.29 8.61 5.87
N MET A 253 -8.45 8.33 4.86
CA MET A 253 -7.01 8.53 4.97
C MET A 253 -6.63 10.00 5.05
N GLN A 254 -7.31 10.86 4.29
CA GLN A 254 -7.07 12.30 4.33
C GLN A 254 -7.46 12.88 5.69
N ASN A 255 -8.61 12.49 6.25
CA ASN A 255 -9.02 12.92 7.59
C ASN A 255 -8.03 12.42 8.65
N PHE A 256 -7.59 11.17 8.56
CA PHE A 256 -6.55 10.64 9.47
C PHE A 256 -5.26 11.46 9.43
N LEU A 257 -4.80 11.84 8.24
CA LEU A 257 -3.59 12.68 8.09
C LEU A 257 -3.80 14.09 8.64
N GLN A 258 -4.99 14.68 8.43
CA GLN A 258 -5.33 15.99 8.99
C GLN A 258 -5.35 15.98 10.52
N GLU A 259 -5.96 14.96 11.13
CA GLU A 259 -5.95 14.80 12.58
C GLU A 259 -4.53 14.58 13.11
N LEU A 260 -3.71 13.78 12.41
CA LEU A 260 -2.31 13.58 12.77
C LEU A 260 -1.50 14.89 12.74
N ASP A 261 -1.73 15.73 11.73
CA ASP A 261 -1.08 17.05 11.64
C ASP A 261 -1.53 17.98 12.78
N LEU A 262 -2.81 17.94 13.17
CA LEU A 262 -3.33 18.71 14.32
C LEU A 262 -2.78 18.23 15.66
N GLU A 263 -2.69 16.91 15.88
CA GLU A 263 -2.08 16.31 17.07
C GLU A 263 -0.63 16.79 17.24
N TRP A 264 0.13 16.80 16.14
CA TRP A 264 1.50 17.29 16.13
C TRP A 264 1.58 18.80 16.41
N LEU A 265 0.72 19.59 15.75
CA LEU A 265 0.69 21.04 15.92
C LEU A 265 0.45 21.43 17.37
N VAL A 266 -0.58 20.87 18.01
CA VAL A 266 -0.92 21.13 19.41
C VAL A 266 0.23 20.80 20.34
N ALA A 267 0.90 19.66 20.12
CA ALA A 267 2.05 19.27 20.92
C ALA A 267 3.23 20.25 20.75
N SER A 268 3.53 20.64 19.52
CA SER A 268 4.67 21.51 19.20
C SER A 268 4.47 22.96 19.68
N GLU A 269 3.31 23.56 19.43
CA GLU A 269 3.00 24.93 19.85
C GLU A 269 2.83 25.01 21.36
N GLY A 270 2.16 24.02 21.97
CA GLY A 270 2.01 23.95 23.43
C GLY A 270 3.36 23.88 24.14
N ALA A 271 4.31 23.11 23.60
CA ALA A 271 5.67 23.06 24.13
C ALA A 271 6.40 24.40 23.94
N GLN A 272 6.27 25.04 22.78
CA GLN A 272 6.92 26.33 22.51
C GLN A 272 6.41 27.42 23.46
N LEU A 273 5.10 27.53 23.68
CA LEU A 273 4.51 28.49 24.61
C LEU A 273 5.02 28.28 26.04
N ALA A 274 5.05 27.03 26.52
CA ALA A 274 5.53 26.73 27.86
C ALA A 274 7.02 27.12 28.07
N LEU A 275 7.84 26.98 27.03
CA LEU A 275 9.24 27.40 27.07
C LEU A 275 9.38 28.93 27.08
N MET A 276 8.59 29.63 26.26
CA MET A 276 8.57 31.09 26.25
C MET A 276 8.13 31.68 27.60
N ASP A 277 7.10 31.09 28.22
CA ASP A 277 6.62 31.51 29.54
C ASP A 277 7.71 31.32 30.61
N ALA A 278 8.46 30.20 30.56
CA ALA A 278 9.57 29.95 31.48
C ALA A 278 10.74 30.92 31.27
N GLU A 279 11.07 31.27 30.02
CA GLU A 279 12.10 32.26 29.71
C GLU A 279 11.71 33.67 30.20
N ALA A 280 10.43 34.04 30.10
CA ALA A 280 9.93 35.31 30.60
C ALA A 280 10.02 35.42 32.13
N VAL A 281 9.62 34.37 32.87
CA VAL A 281 9.72 34.36 34.34
C VAL A 281 11.17 34.50 34.81
N ASN A 282 12.11 33.78 34.18
CA ASN A 282 13.53 33.90 34.53
C ASN A 282 14.08 35.30 34.22
N ALA A 283 13.59 35.96 33.17
CA ALA A 283 14.01 37.32 32.83
C ALA A 283 13.49 38.34 33.86
N ASP A 284 12.26 38.17 34.36
CA ASP A 284 11.70 39.03 35.40
C ASP A 284 12.41 38.84 36.76
N GLU A 285 12.77 37.60 37.14
CA GLU A 285 13.58 37.31 38.32
C GLU A 285 15.00 37.93 38.22
N ASP A 286 15.62 37.83 37.04
CA ASP A 286 16.92 38.45 36.75
C ASP A 286 16.88 40.00 36.77
N GLU A 287 15.71 40.61 36.55
CA GLU A 287 15.50 42.06 36.67
C GLU A 287 15.23 42.50 38.12
N GLU A 288 14.42 41.75 38.88
CA GLU A 288 14.19 42.01 40.32
C GLU A 288 15.48 41.89 41.15
N GLU A 289 16.34 40.89 40.88
CA GLU A 289 17.65 40.76 41.55
C GLU A 289 18.59 41.95 41.25
N ARG A 290 18.42 42.62 40.10
CA ARG A 290 19.22 43.81 39.74
C ARG A 290 18.69 45.09 40.38
N GLU A 291 17.38 45.20 40.61
CA GLU A 291 16.78 46.36 41.29
C GLU A 291 17.02 46.34 42.82
N ASP A 292 17.14 45.17 43.45
CA ASP A 292 17.47 45.05 44.88
C ASP A 292 18.96 45.35 45.19
N CYS A 293 19.81 45.43 44.15
CA CYS A 293 21.17 45.95 44.23
C CYS A 293 21.23 47.49 44.10
N THR A 294 20.46 48.24 44.90
CA THR A 294 20.73 49.67 45.10
C THR A 294 21.65 49.87 46.30
N PRO A 295 22.82 50.52 46.18
CA PRO A 295 23.73 50.68 47.30
C PRO A 295 23.17 51.72 48.28
N THR A 296 22.61 51.25 49.39
CA THR A 296 22.44 52.08 50.58
C THR A 296 23.80 52.35 51.23
N GLU A 297 23.97 53.62 51.62
CA GLU A 297 24.98 54.20 52.55
C GLU A 297 26.20 54.92 51.94
N GLN A 298 26.12 56.26 51.96
CA GLN A 298 27.26 57.11 52.35
C GLN A 298 27.52 56.91 53.86
N PRO A 299 28.78 56.95 54.36
CA PRO A 299 29.41 58.24 54.69
C PRO A 299 30.96 58.29 54.65
N GLY A 300 31.54 59.49 54.72
CA GLY A 300 32.85 59.68 55.38
C GLY A 300 33.87 60.56 54.67
N ASP A 301 33.79 61.85 54.92
CA ASP A 301 34.85 62.86 54.72
C ASP A 301 36.11 62.50 55.53
N ILE A 302 37.26 62.25 54.87
CA ILE A 302 38.60 62.43 55.46
C ILE A 302 39.58 62.98 54.42
N ARG A 303 40.09 64.17 54.76
CA ARG A 303 41.12 64.99 54.13
C ARG A 303 42.54 64.52 54.55
N LEU A 304 43.57 65.02 53.84
CA LEU A 304 45.04 65.02 54.13
C LEU A 304 45.85 63.92 53.40
N GLU A 305 47.06 64.13 52.89
CA GLU A 305 47.88 65.31 52.63
C GLU A 305 49.01 64.94 51.65
N TYR A 306 49.69 65.98 51.18
CA TYR A 306 50.71 66.06 50.16
C TYR A 306 52.10 65.72 50.71
N THR A 307 52.91 64.88 50.05
CA THR A 307 54.38 65.06 50.04
C THR A 307 55.04 64.46 48.80
N ARG A 308 55.76 65.33 48.09
CA ARG A 308 56.80 65.03 47.10
C ARG A 308 58.05 64.47 47.79
N SER A 309 58.74 63.54 47.13
CA SER A 309 60.21 63.56 47.04
C SER A 309 60.70 62.74 45.84
N LEU A 310 61.46 63.43 44.99
CA LEU A 310 62.27 62.90 43.89
C LEU A 310 63.47 62.11 44.44
N GLN A 311 63.80 61.02 43.75
CA GLN A 311 65.18 60.65 43.36
C GLN A 311 65.13 59.99 41.99
#